data_AF-A0A842P8B7-F1
#
_entry.id   AF-A0A842P8B7-F1
#
_cell.length_a   1.000
_cell.length_b   1.000
_cell.length_c   1.000
_cell.angle_alpha   90.00
_cell.angle_beta   90.00
_cell.angle_gamma   90.00
#
_symmetry.space_group_name_H-M   'P 1'
#
loop_
_entity.id
_entity.type
_entity.pdbx_description
1 polymer ?
#
loop_
_entity_poly.entity_id
_entity_poly.type
_entity_poly.pdbx_seq_one_letter_code
_entity_poly.pdbx_strand_id
1 'polypeptide(L)'
;MKIVSKAYVLIAVLIVVAVFNLFLLYQDQQLETSQAYSIIGTGDVKVKAESVAGLATSVASGVTVDKGELEKEIEEIQSTLAIIKNGGEFKGHALTSIPTSLIPDYNKVLTSWESYKEKAIKVEVTSVFDSEATGAMNYVLQKNQELVLLTDELKKEVNDLDRDYNEHKQISKDLADYAKIIGQQSLLISIGEGDNAQEILHEKNLQFEIGLRKLLQISTADLDVEKVGMTHEKIIPIPRENSESLRKLDPLWES
;
A
#
# COMPACT_ATOMS: atom_id res chain seq x y z
N MET A 1 72.93 17.62 46.91
CA MET A 1 71.61 18.29 46.70
C MET A 1 71.33 18.71 45.26
N LYS A 2 72.27 19.33 44.51
CA LYS A 2 72.02 19.85 43.14
C LYS A 2 71.71 18.79 42.07
N ILE A 3 72.26 17.58 42.15
CA ILE A 3 72.03 16.51 41.14
C ILE A 3 70.65 15.87 41.36
N VAL A 4 70.31 15.60 42.62
CA VAL A 4 69.03 15.02 43.02
C VAL A 4 67.86 15.93 42.63
N SER A 5 67.97 17.25 42.85
CA SER A 5 66.90 18.18 42.43
C SER A 5 66.76 18.27 40.89
N LYS A 6 67.87 18.21 40.14
CA LYS A 6 67.83 18.17 38.67
C LYS A 6 67.18 16.89 38.14
N ALA A 7 67.44 15.75 38.78
CA ALA A 7 66.79 14.48 38.44
C ALA A 7 65.28 14.53 38.70
N TYR A 8 64.84 15.08 39.84
CA TYR A 8 63.41 15.26 40.13
C TYR A 8 62.70 16.18 39.14
N VAL A 9 63.34 17.27 38.70
CA VAL A 9 62.78 18.17 37.67
C VAL A 9 62.63 17.42 36.33
N LEU A 10 63.63 16.62 35.95
CA LEU A 10 63.60 15.87 34.70
C LEU A 10 62.52 14.78 34.71
N ILE A 11 62.34 14.10 35.84
CA ILE A 11 61.24 13.14 36.07
C ILE A 11 59.88 13.86 36.02
N ALA A 12 59.75 15.05 36.63
CA ALA A 12 58.51 15.82 36.60
C ALA A 12 58.13 16.23 35.17
N VAL A 13 59.10 16.67 34.36
CA VAL A 13 58.88 16.98 32.94
C VAL A 13 58.42 15.73 32.17
N LEU A 14 59.05 14.58 32.40
CA LEU A 14 58.65 13.31 31.78
C LEU A 14 57.20 12.92 32.13
N ILE A 15 56.81 13.09 33.39
CA ILE A 15 55.43 12.81 33.84
C ILE A 15 54.45 13.75 33.15
N VAL A 16 54.75 15.05 33.07
CA VAL A 16 53.88 16.03 32.40
C VAL A 16 53.71 15.70 30.91
N VAL A 17 54.80 15.34 30.22
CA VAL A 17 54.73 14.93 28.81
C VAL A 17 53.92 13.65 28.65
N ALA A 18 54.07 12.67 29.54
CA ALA A 18 53.29 11.45 29.51
C ALA A 18 51.78 11.69 29.73
N VAL A 19 51.42 12.56 30.68
CA VAL A 19 50.03 12.95 30.94
C VAL A 19 49.45 13.69 29.73
N PHE A 20 50.21 14.60 29.13
CA PHE A 20 49.79 15.32 27.93
C PHE A 20 49.58 14.39 26.74
N ASN A 21 50.48 13.44 26.51
CA ASN A 21 50.33 12.43 25.47
C ASN A 21 49.14 11.51 25.72
N LEU A 22 48.90 11.11 26.98
CA LEU A 22 47.73 10.30 27.34
C LEU A 22 46.43 11.08 27.10
N PHE A 23 46.42 12.38 27.43
CA PHE A 23 45.30 13.27 27.19
C PHE A 23 45.02 13.45 25.69
N LEU A 24 46.06 13.65 24.87
CA LEU A 24 45.92 13.71 23.41
C LEU A 24 45.40 12.39 22.84
N LEU A 25 45.93 11.26 23.28
CA LEU A 25 45.47 9.93 22.86
C LEU A 25 44.00 9.70 23.21
N TYR A 26 43.58 10.10 24.41
CA TYR A 26 42.19 10.01 24.85
C TYR A 26 41.26 10.91 24.02
N GLN A 27 41.70 12.12 23.68
CA GLN A 27 40.98 13.01 22.77
C GLN A 27 40.84 12.42 21.37
N ASP A 28 41.91 11.83 20.83
CA ASP A 28 41.94 11.23 19.50
C ASP A 28 41.00 10.03 19.42
N GLN A 29 41.02 9.15 20.44
CA GLN A 29 40.06 8.03 20.55
C GLN A 29 38.60 8.50 20.66
N GLN A 30 38.34 9.58 21.40
CA GLN A 30 37.00 10.17 21.50
C GLN A 30 36.53 10.74 20.15
N LEU A 31 37.44 11.32 19.35
CA LEU A 31 37.14 11.82 18.01
C LEU A 31 36.84 10.68 17.04
N GLU A 32 37.63 9.62 17.03
CA GLU A 32 37.36 8.43 16.21
C GLU A 32 36.02 7.78 16.59
N THR A 33 35.74 7.68 17.89
CA THR A 33 34.46 7.15 18.39
C THR A 33 33.28 8.03 17.96
N SER A 34 33.39 9.35 18.15
CA SER A 34 32.39 10.32 17.71
C SER A 34 32.12 10.21 16.21
N GLN A 35 33.17 10.11 15.38
CA GLN A 35 33.04 9.94 13.94
C GLN A 35 32.32 8.64 13.58
N ALA A 36 32.72 7.51 14.18
CA ALA A 36 32.06 6.23 13.95
C ALA A 36 30.56 6.27 14.29
N TYR A 37 30.21 6.87 15.43
CA TYR A 37 28.81 7.00 15.83
C TYR A 37 28.03 8.01 14.98
N SER A 38 28.69 9.01 14.39
CA SER A 38 28.05 9.92 13.43
C SER A 38 27.69 9.21 12.12
N ILE A 39 28.53 8.27 11.68
CA ILE A 39 28.27 7.42 10.51
C ILE A 39 27.12 6.46 10.82
N ILE A 40 27.12 5.83 12.01
CA ILE A 40 26.02 4.97 12.46
C ILE A 40 24.71 5.76 12.53
N GLY A 41 24.71 6.95 13.12
CA GLY A 41 23.52 7.81 13.17
C GLY A 41 22.99 8.18 11.79
N THR A 42 23.89 8.44 10.84
CA THR A 42 23.49 8.67 9.44
C THR A 42 22.91 7.41 8.79
N GLY A 43 23.47 6.23 9.10
CA GLY A 43 22.93 4.94 8.69
C GLY A 43 21.53 4.67 9.26
N ASP A 44 21.31 4.99 10.54
CA ASP A 44 20.01 4.88 11.20
C ASP A 44 18.98 5.80 10.54
N VAL A 45 19.34 7.04 10.20
CA VAL A 45 18.46 7.96 9.46
C VAL A 45 18.01 7.33 8.14
N LYS A 46 18.91 6.66 7.41
CA LYS A 46 18.55 5.96 6.16
C LYS A 46 17.55 4.82 6.42
N VAL A 47 17.87 3.92 7.35
CA VAL A 47 17.01 2.76 7.65
C VAL A 47 15.63 3.22 8.15
N LYS A 48 15.59 4.23 9.00
CA LYS A 48 14.34 4.80 9.50
C LYS A 48 13.55 5.51 8.40
N ALA A 49 14.21 6.18 7.45
CA ALA A 49 13.50 6.75 6.29
C ALA A 49 12.86 5.65 5.42
N GLU A 50 13.49 4.48 5.28
CA GLU A 50 12.87 3.32 4.62
C GLU A 50 11.69 2.79 5.44
N SER A 51 11.78 2.78 6.77
CA SER A 51 10.67 2.43 7.67
C SER A 51 9.50 3.41 7.55
N VAL A 52 9.78 4.72 7.50
CA VAL A 52 8.78 5.78 7.28
C VAL A 52 8.05 5.56 5.94
N ALA A 53 8.73 5.09 4.90
CA ALA A 53 8.06 4.78 3.62
C ALA A 53 7.07 3.62 3.78
N GLY A 54 7.48 2.55 4.47
CA GLY A 54 6.63 1.39 4.75
C GLY A 54 5.43 1.74 5.63
N LEU A 55 5.67 2.46 6.72
CA LEU A 55 4.63 2.93 7.65
C LEU A 55 3.70 3.94 6.97
N ALA A 56 4.20 4.89 6.19
CA ALA A 56 3.36 5.82 5.44
C ALA A 56 2.46 5.08 4.44
N THR A 57 2.96 4.01 3.81
CA THR A 57 2.18 3.15 2.91
C THR A 57 1.13 2.34 3.67
N SER A 58 1.45 1.85 4.86
CA SER A 58 0.52 1.12 5.74
C SER A 58 -0.56 2.03 6.33
N VAL A 59 -0.19 3.25 6.72
CA VAL A 59 -1.14 4.29 7.14
C VAL A 59 -2.03 4.70 5.98
N ALA A 60 -1.46 4.83 4.76
CA ALA A 60 -2.24 5.09 3.55
C ALA A 60 -3.21 3.95 3.20
N SER A 61 -2.92 2.71 3.60
CA SER A 61 -3.80 1.56 3.40
C SER A 61 -4.83 1.38 4.53
N GLY A 62 -4.87 2.29 5.51
CA GLY A 62 -5.90 2.36 6.55
C GLY A 62 -5.52 1.72 7.89
N VAL A 63 -4.25 1.34 8.09
CA VAL A 63 -3.78 0.80 9.38
C VAL A 63 -3.51 1.95 10.34
N THR A 64 -4.51 2.28 11.16
CA THR A 64 -4.44 3.42 12.10
C THR A 64 -3.47 3.23 13.26
N VAL A 65 -3.12 1.99 13.60
CA VAL A 65 -2.11 1.67 14.62
C VAL A 65 -0.73 2.17 14.19
N ASP A 66 -0.42 2.05 12.91
CA ASP A 66 0.89 2.38 12.34
C ASP A 66 1.12 3.90 12.27
N LYS A 67 0.07 4.71 12.47
CA LYS A 67 0.17 6.17 12.52
C LYS A 67 1.02 6.63 13.70
N GLY A 68 0.82 6.04 14.88
CA GLY A 68 1.63 6.37 16.05
C GLY A 68 3.10 5.97 15.86
N GLU A 69 3.35 4.86 15.15
CA GLU A 69 4.71 4.42 14.82
C GLU A 69 5.37 5.33 13.78
N LEU A 70 4.61 5.80 12.78
CA LEU A 70 5.06 6.75 11.76
C LEU A 70 5.50 8.08 12.38
N GLU A 71 4.67 8.66 13.24
CA GLU A 71 4.97 9.93 13.94
C GLU A 71 6.26 9.78 14.78
N LYS A 72 6.37 8.68 15.52
CA LYS A 72 7.55 8.37 16.33
C LYS A 72 8.82 8.25 15.48
N GLU A 73 8.78 7.53 14.35
CA GLU A 73 9.94 7.37 13.47
C GLU A 73 10.36 8.71 12.83
N ILE A 74 9.41 9.57 12.47
CA ILE A 74 9.69 10.93 11.99
C ILE A 74 10.39 11.77 13.07
N GLU A 75 9.93 11.72 14.31
CA GLU A 75 10.56 12.43 15.44
C GLU A 75 11.97 11.91 15.73
N GLU A 76 12.17 10.59 15.69
CA GLU A 76 13.48 9.98 15.92
C GLU A 76 14.50 10.37 14.84
N ILE A 77 14.09 10.46 13.58
CA ILE A 77 14.96 10.95 12.49
C ILE A 77 15.32 12.42 12.70
N GLN A 78 14.35 13.27 13.06
CA GLN A 78 14.61 14.70 13.31
C GLN A 78 15.57 14.89 14.48
N SER A 79 15.37 14.16 15.57
CA SER A 79 16.24 14.16 16.74
C SER A 79 17.66 13.73 16.35
N THR A 80 17.80 12.65 15.60
CA THR A 80 19.09 12.13 15.15
C THR A 80 19.82 13.14 14.25
N LEU A 81 19.12 13.77 13.29
CA LEU A 81 19.70 14.82 12.44
C LEU A 81 20.17 16.02 13.25
N ALA A 82 19.40 16.45 14.26
CA ALA A 82 19.78 17.55 15.14
C ALA A 82 21.03 17.23 15.98
N ILE A 83 21.13 16.00 16.51
CA ILE A 83 22.29 15.51 17.26
C ILE A 83 23.53 15.45 16.35
N ILE A 84 23.39 14.94 15.13
CA ILE A 84 24.50 14.91 14.16
C ILE A 84 25.02 16.33 13.91
N LYS A 85 24.12 17.30 13.66
CA LYS A 85 24.51 18.70 13.38
C LYS A 85 25.20 19.37 14.56
N ASN A 86 24.57 19.34 15.72
CA ASN A 86 24.94 20.19 16.86
C ASN A 86 25.90 19.48 17.83
N GLY A 87 26.09 18.17 17.69
CA GLY A 87 26.66 17.33 18.74
C GLY A 87 25.63 17.04 19.83
N GLY A 88 25.97 16.14 20.74
CA GLY A 88 25.06 15.70 21.80
C GLY A 88 25.33 14.26 22.21
N GLU A 89 24.37 13.64 22.89
CA GLU A 89 24.45 12.23 23.24
C GLU A 89 23.62 11.40 22.25
N PHE A 90 24.22 10.36 21.68
CA PHE A 90 23.53 9.40 20.82
C PHE A 90 23.90 7.99 21.28
N LYS A 91 22.88 7.19 21.63
CA LYS A 91 23.05 5.80 22.07
C LYS A 91 24.10 5.63 23.20
N GLY A 92 24.20 6.61 24.10
CA GLY A 92 25.16 6.59 25.23
C GLY A 92 26.56 7.09 24.90
N HIS A 93 26.80 7.62 23.69
CA HIS A 93 28.09 8.16 23.26
C HIS A 93 27.97 9.66 22.95
N ALA A 94 28.98 10.42 23.37
CA ALA A 94 29.07 11.84 23.05
C ALA A 94 29.52 12.03 21.60
N LEU A 95 28.74 12.78 20.83
CA LEU A 95 29.08 13.26 19.50
C LEU A 95 29.53 14.71 19.53
N THR A 96 30.54 14.97 18.73
CA THR A 96 30.97 16.32 18.34
C THR A 96 30.11 16.83 17.19
N SER A 97 29.88 18.14 17.13
CA SER A 97 29.20 18.78 15.99
C SER A 97 29.88 18.47 14.66
N ILE A 98 29.11 18.43 13.57
CA ILE A 98 29.68 18.19 12.25
C ILE A 98 30.79 19.22 11.90
N PRO A 99 31.84 18.79 11.18
CA PRO A 99 32.81 19.72 10.59
C PRO A 99 32.13 20.75 9.68
N THR A 100 32.63 21.98 9.70
CA THR A 100 32.09 23.07 8.87
C THR A 100 32.11 22.77 7.37
N SER A 101 33.05 21.94 6.92
CA SER A 101 33.15 21.47 5.54
C SER A 101 31.96 20.62 5.08
N LEU A 102 31.25 19.94 5.99
CA LEU A 102 30.13 19.05 5.69
C LEU A 102 28.76 19.72 5.87
N ILE A 103 28.71 20.96 6.40
CA ILE A 103 27.47 21.73 6.56
C ILE A 103 26.67 21.84 5.24
N PRO A 104 27.28 22.10 4.07
CA PRO A 104 26.53 22.18 2.82
C PRO A 104 25.82 20.86 2.46
N ASP A 105 26.46 19.72 2.68
CA ASP A 105 25.87 18.41 2.37
C ASP A 105 24.82 18.01 3.41
N TYR A 106 25.06 18.30 4.69
CA TYR A 106 24.04 18.17 5.72
C TYR A 106 22.77 18.96 5.38
N ASN A 107 22.91 20.21 4.91
CA ASN A 107 21.77 21.03 4.54
C ASN A 107 20.98 20.43 3.38
N LYS A 108 21.64 19.81 2.38
CA LYS A 108 20.94 19.07 1.31
C LYS A 108 20.13 17.89 1.84
N VAL A 109 20.70 17.13 2.77
CA VAL A 109 20.01 16.01 3.44
C VAL A 109 18.81 16.54 4.21
N LEU A 110 18.98 17.62 4.98
CA LEU A 110 17.89 18.23 5.74
C LEU A 110 16.76 18.73 4.83
N THR A 111 17.07 19.42 3.73
CA THR A 111 16.05 19.85 2.75
C THR A 111 15.33 18.67 2.12
N SER A 112 16.07 17.60 1.78
CA SER A 112 15.48 16.38 1.21
C SER A 112 14.57 15.68 2.22
N TRP A 113 15.00 15.61 3.48
CA TRP A 113 14.21 15.08 4.58
C TRP A 113 12.94 15.89 4.84
N GLU A 114 13.02 17.21 4.90
CA GLU A 114 11.85 18.07 5.12
C GLU A 114 10.81 17.90 4.01
N SER A 115 11.24 17.85 2.75
CA SER A 115 10.34 17.56 1.62
C SER A 115 9.76 16.15 1.69
N TYR A 116 10.55 15.17 2.11
CA TYR A 116 10.10 13.79 2.27
C TYR A 116 9.08 13.64 3.41
N LYS A 117 9.36 14.23 4.58
CA LYS A 117 8.46 14.30 5.73
C LYS A 117 7.13 14.94 5.37
N GLU A 118 7.15 16.07 4.65
CA GLU A 118 5.92 16.72 4.20
C GLU A 118 5.08 15.78 3.33
N LYS A 119 5.71 15.02 2.42
CA LYS A 119 5.01 14.02 1.60
C LYS A 119 4.47 12.86 2.44
N ALA A 120 5.26 12.34 3.38
CA ALA A 120 4.84 11.24 4.26
C ALA A 120 3.65 11.62 5.15
N ILE A 121 3.66 12.83 5.72
CA ILE A 121 2.53 13.37 6.49
C ILE A 121 1.36 13.72 5.56
N LYS A 122 1.61 14.23 4.35
CA LYS A 122 0.52 14.49 3.42
C LYS A 122 -0.21 13.21 3.05
N VAL A 123 0.49 12.08 2.87
CA VAL A 123 -0.12 10.76 2.65
C VAL A 123 -1.06 10.35 3.80
N GLU A 124 -0.80 10.78 5.03
CA GLU A 124 -1.69 10.62 6.19
C GLU A 124 -3.04 11.36 6.02
N VAL A 125 -3.00 12.57 5.45
CA VAL A 125 -4.16 13.47 5.31
C VAL A 125 -4.87 13.31 3.96
N THR A 126 -4.15 12.88 2.93
CA THR A 126 -4.67 12.51 1.59
C THR A 126 -4.95 11.03 1.48
N SER A 127 -5.21 10.32 2.59
CA SER A 127 -5.78 8.98 2.61
C SER A 127 -6.86 8.89 1.53
N VAL A 128 -6.57 8.16 0.46
CA VAL A 128 -7.43 8.06 -0.75
C VAL A 128 -8.62 7.13 -0.50
N PHE A 129 -8.84 6.69 0.74
CA PHE A 129 -9.96 5.86 1.13
C PHE A 129 -10.95 6.66 1.98
N ASP A 130 -11.91 7.27 1.30
CA ASP A 130 -13.22 7.55 1.91
C ASP A 130 -13.76 6.21 2.42
N SER A 131 -14.13 6.12 3.71
CA SER A 131 -14.72 4.89 4.26
C SER A 131 -15.98 4.45 3.50
N GLU A 132 -16.69 5.40 2.90
CA GLU A 132 -17.79 5.14 1.99
C GLU A 132 -17.30 4.50 0.68
N ALA A 133 -16.19 4.99 0.11
CA ALA A 133 -15.56 4.40 -1.06
C ALA A 133 -14.97 3.00 -0.79
N THR A 134 -14.32 2.78 0.37
CA THR A 134 -13.86 1.43 0.77
C THR A 134 -15.04 0.49 1.04
N GLY A 135 -16.09 0.99 1.69
CA GLY A 135 -17.33 0.25 1.90
C GLY A 135 -17.97 -0.15 0.57
N ALA A 136 -18.09 0.80 -0.36
CA ALA A 136 -18.61 0.58 -1.71
C ALA A 136 -17.72 -0.38 -2.51
N MET A 137 -16.39 -0.24 -2.43
CA MET A 137 -15.42 -1.14 -3.05
C MET A 137 -15.58 -2.58 -2.55
N ASN A 138 -15.60 -2.76 -1.24
CA ASN A 138 -15.79 -4.08 -0.62
C ASN A 138 -17.17 -4.67 -0.95
N TYR A 139 -18.20 -3.82 -0.99
CA TYR A 139 -19.54 -4.21 -1.42
C TYR A 139 -19.55 -4.69 -2.87
N VAL A 140 -18.95 -3.92 -3.79
CA VAL A 140 -18.82 -4.28 -5.21
C VAL A 140 -18.03 -5.57 -5.38
N LEU A 141 -16.91 -5.75 -4.66
CA LEU A 141 -16.12 -6.98 -4.71
C LEU A 141 -16.90 -8.19 -4.20
N GLN A 142 -17.62 -8.04 -3.09
CA GLN A 142 -18.47 -9.10 -2.55
C GLN A 142 -19.58 -9.47 -3.55
N LYS A 143 -20.27 -8.47 -4.10
CA LYS A 143 -21.36 -8.70 -5.07
C LYS A 143 -20.85 -9.34 -6.36
N ASN A 144 -19.68 -8.95 -6.84
CA ASN A 144 -19.04 -9.57 -7.99
C ASN A 144 -18.69 -11.04 -7.73
N GLN A 145 -18.21 -11.38 -6.52
CA GLN A 145 -17.98 -12.78 -6.15
C GLN A 145 -19.28 -13.57 -6.09
N GLU A 146 -20.33 -13.02 -5.47
CA GLU A 146 -21.67 -13.63 -5.44
C GLU A 146 -22.21 -13.88 -6.86
N LEU A 147 -22.07 -12.91 -7.76
CA LEU A 147 -22.50 -13.01 -9.16
C LEU A 147 -21.78 -14.14 -9.91
N VAL A 148 -20.45 -14.21 -9.78
CA VAL A 148 -19.63 -15.26 -10.43
C VAL A 148 -19.99 -16.64 -9.88
N LEU A 149 -20.16 -16.78 -8.56
CA LEU A 149 -20.52 -18.05 -7.95
C LEU A 149 -21.90 -18.53 -8.41
N LEU A 150 -22.90 -17.66 -8.35
CA LEU A 150 -24.28 -18.02 -8.72
C LEU A 150 -24.43 -18.34 -10.21
N THR A 151 -23.69 -17.64 -11.09
CA THR A 151 -23.70 -17.96 -12.52
C THR A 151 -22.98 -19.28 -12.83
N ASP A 152 -21.89 -19.58 -12.11
CA ASP A 152 -21.25 -20.89 -12.22
C ASP A 152 -22.11 -22.03 -11.64
N GLU A 153 -22.89 -21.79 -10.59
CA GLU A 153 -23.88 -22.72 -10.07
C GLU A 153 -25.05 -22.93 -11.05
N LEU A 154 -25.63 -21.84 -11.58
CA LEU A 154 -26.68 -21.88 -12.59
C LEU A 154 -26.24 -22.70 -13.81
N LYS A 155 -25.02 -22.50 -14.26
CA LYS A 155 -24.43 -23.30 -15.35
C LYS A 155 -24.42 -24.79 -15.01
N LYS A 156 -24.11 -25.18 -13.76
CA LYS A 156 -24.17 -26.58 -13.33
C LYS A 156 -25.61 -27.09 -13.29
N GLU A 157 -26.53 -26.32 -12.71
CA GLU A 157 -27.95 -26.69 -12.60
C GLU A 157 -28.59 -26.97 -13.96
N VAL A 158 -28.26 -26.16 -14.98
CA VAL A 158 -28.84 -26.24 -16.32
C VAL A 158 -28.10 -27.25 -17.21
N ASN A 159 -26.85 -27.59 -16.92
CA ASN A 159 -26.04 -28.49 -17.76
C ASN A 159 -26.61 -29.93 -17.82
N ASP A 160 -27.24 -30.37 -16.73
CA ASP A 160 -27.82 -31.71 -16.60
C ASP A 160 -29.19 -31.86 -17.28
N LEU A 161 -29.78 -30.75 -17.75
CA LEU A 161 -31.03 -30.78 -18.52
C LEU A 161 -30.84 -31.47 -19.88
N ASP A 162 -31.94 -31.85 -20.52
CA ASP A 162 -31.89 -32.52 -21.82
C ASP A 162 -31.50 -31.58 -22.98
N ARG A 163 -31.65 -32.06 -24.23
CA ARG A 163 -31.26 -31.33 -25.44
C ARG A 163 -32.18 -30.15 -25.77
N ASP A 164 -33.40 -30.13 -25.24
CA ASP A 164 -34.36 -29.05 -25.49
C ASP A 164 -33.93 -27.76 -24.75
N TYR A 165 -33.01 -27.89 -23.78
CA TYR A 165 -32.43 -26.79 -22.99
C TYR A 165 -31.04 -26.36 -23.46
N ASN A 166 -30.61 -26.72 -24.68
CA ASN A 166 -29.29 -26.33 -25.19
C ASN A 166 -29.08 -24.81 -25.22
N GLU A 167 -30.14 -24.05 -25.51
CA GLU A 167 -30.09 -22.58 -25.50
C GLU A 167 -29.87 -22.06 -24.08
N HIS A 168 -30.54 -22.63 -23.07
CA HIS A 168 -30.31 -22.29 -21.66
C HIS A 168 -28.89 -22.60 -21.21
N LYS A 169 -28.34 -23.73 -21.64
CA LYS A 169 -26.94 -24.10 -21.35
C LYS A 169 -25.99 -23.05 -21.91
N GLN A 170 -26.21 -22.62 -23.15
CA GLN A 170 -25.40 -21.59 -23.77
C GLN A 170 -25.54 -20.25 -23.04
N ILE A 171 -26.77 -19.80 -22.77
CA ILE A 171 -27.02 -18.56 -22.01
C ILE A 171 -26.37 -18.63 -20.62
N SER A 172 -26.49 -19.74 -19.89
CA SER A 172 -25.89 -19.89 -18.56
C SER A 172 -24.36 -19.84 -18.59
N LYS A 173 -23.74 -20.36 -19.66
CA LYS A 173 -22.30 -20.27 -19.87
C LYS A 173 -21.88 -18.83 -20.18
N ASP A 174 -22.63 -18.15 -21.05
CA ASP A 174 -22.37 -16.76 -21.41
C ASP A 174 -22.52 -15.85 -20.19
N LEU A 175 -23.56 -16.05 -19.35
CA LEU A 175 -23.72 -15.34 -18.09
C LEU A 175 -22.52 -15.52 -17.15
N ALA A 176 -21.97 -16.74 -17.02
CA ALA A 176 -20.79 -16.99 -16.20
C ALA A 176 -19.54 -16.28 -16.73
N ASP A 177 -19.38 -16.20 -18.05
CA ASP A 177 -18.28 -15.49 -18.69
C ASP A 177 -18.45 -13.96 -18.58
N TYR A 178 -19.66 -13.45 -18.77
CA TYR A 178 -20.00 -12.04 -18.57
C TYR A 178 -19.81 -11.60 -17.11
N ALA A 179 -20.23 -12.40 -16.12
CA ALA A 179 -20.02 -12.10 -14.70
C ALA A 179 -18.54 -11.89 -14.36
N LYS A 180 -17.65 -12.72 -14.93
CA LYS A 180 -16.20 -12.57 -14.75
C LYS A 180 -15.69 -11.26 -15.35
N ILE A 181 -16.13 -10.94 -16.56
CA ILE A 181 -15.72 -9.70 -17.25
C ILE A 181 -16.25 -8.48 -16.49
N ILE A 182 -17.51 -8.48 -16.08
CA ILE A 182 -18.13 -7.42 -15.27
C ILE A 182 -17.33 -7.20 -13.98
N GLY A 183 -16.99 -8.28 -13.26
CA GLY A 183 -16.20 -8.22 -12.04
C GLY A 183 -14.80 -7.63 -12.27
N GLN A 184 -14.12 -8.05 -13.34
CA GLN A 184 -12.80 -7.55 -13.72
C GLN A 184 -12.83 -6.06 -14.11
N GLN A 185 -13.78 -5.64 -14.94
CA GLN A 185 -13.90 -4.25 -15.37
C GLN A 185 -14.33 -3.32 -14.23
N SER A 186 -15.22 -3.80 -13.35
CA SER A 186 -15.62 -3.05 -12.15
C SER A 186 -14.44 -2.80 -11.23
N LEU A 187 -13.56 -3.80 -11.05
CA LEU A 187 -12.32 -3.64 -10.28
C LEU A 187 -11.38 -2.63 -10.95
N LEU A 188 -11.15 -2.72 -12.26
CA LEU A 188 -10.30 -1.76 -12.99
C LEU A 188 -10.79 -0.32 -12.80
N ILE A 189 -12.08 -0.07 -13.02
CA ILE A 189 -12.71 1.25 -12.81
C ILE A 189 -12.49 1.75 -11.38
N SER A 190 -12.65 0.87 -10.40
CA SER A 190 -12.53 1.24 -8.98
C SER A 190 -11.10 1.58 -8.53
N ILE A 191 -10.08 1.04 -9.20
CA ILE A 191 -8.67 1.40 -8.95
C ILE A 191 -8.18 2.52 -9.88
N GLY A 192 -9.06 3.08 -10.71
CA GLY A 192 -8.73 4.16 -11.66
C GLY A 192 -7.91 3.69 -12.86
N GLU A 193 -7.93 2.39 -13.17
CA GLU A 193 -7.24 1.79 -14.30
C GLU A 193 -8.25 1.30 -15.36
N GLY A 194 -7.77 1.04 -16.59
CA GLY A 194 -8.57 0.42 -17.65
C GLY A 194 -9.12 1.40 -18.69
N ASP A 195 -8.35 1.58 -19.76
CA ASP A 195 -8.84 2.21 -20.98
C ASP A 195 -10.04 1.40 -21.53
N ASN A 196 -11.13 2.09 -21.86
CA ASN A 196 -12.41 1.50 -22.31
C ASN A 196 -13.15 0.59 -21.31
N ALA A 197 -12.73 0.50 -20.04
CA ALA A 197 -13.38 -0.38 -19.06
C ALA A 197 -14.88 -0.07 -18.86
N GLN A 198 -15.26 1.22 -18.91
CA GLN A 198 -16.66 1.65 -18.81
C GLN A 198 -17.52 1.18 -20.00
N GLU A 199 -16.98 1.23 -21.21
CA GLU A 199 -17.70 0.81 -22.42
C GLU A 199 -17.91 -0.71 -22.42
N ILE A 200 -16.86 -1.47 -22.10
CA ILE A 200 -16.91 -2.93 -21.97
C ILE A 200 -17.90 -3.32 -20.85
N LEU A 201 -17.84 -2.66 -19.69
CA LEU A 201 -18.76 -2.91 -18.59
C LEU A 201 -20.22 -2.68 -19.00
N HIS A 202 -20.50 -1.57 -19.71
CA HIS A 202 -21.84 -1.27 -20.20
C HIS A 202 -22.35 -2.33 -21.19
N GLU A 203 -21.50 -2.73 -22.15
CA GLU A 203 -21.83 -3.79 -23.11
C GLU A 203 -22.12 -5.12 -22.42
N LYS A 204 -21.26 -5.54 -21.48
CA LYS A 204 -21.42 -6.82 -20.77
C LYS A 204 -22.59 -6.82 -19.81
N ASN A 205 -22.90 -5.71 -19.16
CA ASN A 205 -24.11 -5.59 -18.36
C ASN A 205 -25.37 -5.76 -19.20
N LEU A 206 -25.43 -5.16 -20.39
CA LEU A 206 -26.55 -5.33 -21.30
C LEU A 206 -26.68 -6.79 -21.79
N GLN A 207 -25.58 -7.43 -22.18
CA GLN A 207 -25.57 -8.84 -22.57
C GLN A 207 -26.01 -9.76 -21.41
N PHE A 208 -25.58 -9.44 -20.18
CA PHE A 208 -25.96 -10.16 -18.97
C PHE A 208 -27.46 -10.04 -18.69
N GLU A 209 -28.00 -8.82 -18.74
CA GLU A 209 -29.41 -8.56 -18.49
C GLU A 209 -30.31 -9.26 -19.52
N ILE A 210 -29.95 -9.20 -20.80
CA ILE A 210 -30.68 -9.92 -21.86
C ILE A 210 -30.72 -11.42 -21.57
N GLY A 211 -29.57 -12.01 -21.25
CA GLY A 211 -29.47 -13.44 -20.91
C GLY A 211 -30.32 -13.80 -19.69
N LEU A 212 -30.24 -13.02 -18.62
CA LEU A 212 -31.00 -13.23 -17.40
C LEU A 212 -32.52 -13.15 -17.66
N ARG A 213 -32.99 -12.10 -18.36
CA ARG A 213 -34.40 -11.93 -18.70
C ARG A 213 -34.93 -13.06 -19.58
N LYS A 214 -34.14 -13.56 -20.55
CA LYS A 214 -34.49 -14.74 -21.35
C LYS A 214 -34.74 -15.96 -20.46
N LEU A 215 -33.84 -16.25 -19.52
CA LEU A 215 -33.99 -17.38 -18.58
C LEU A 215 -35.20 -17.21 -17.64
N LEU A 216 -35.47 -15.99 -17.20
CA LEU A 216 -36.61 -15.64 -16.32
C LEU A 216 -37.96 -15.52 -17.06
N GLN A 217 -37.98 -15.64 -18.38
CA GLN A 217 -39.18 -15.45 -19.21
C GLN A 217 -39.73 -14.01 -19.17
N ILE A 218 -38.86 -13.04 -18.92
CA ILE A 218 -39.17 -11.60 -18.93
C ILE A 218 -38.92 -11.04 -20.34
N SER A 219 -39.76 -10.08 -20.76
CA SER A 219 -39.60 -9.42 -22.05
C SER A 219 -38.28 -8.63 -22.13
N THR A 220 -37.61 -8.71 -23.28
CA THR A 220 -36.43 -7.88 -23.61
C THR A 220 -36.76 -6.75 -24.58
N ALA A 221 -38.04 -6.51 -24.89
CA ALA A 221 -38.47 -5.55 -25.92
C ALA A 221 -38.08 -4.09 -25.63
N ASP A 222 -37.81 -3.76 -24.37
CA ASP A 222 -37.32 -2.46 -23.89
C ASP A 222 -35.78 -2.33 -23.94
N LEU A 223 -35.06 -3.41 -24.23
CA LEU A 223 -33.60 -3.44 -24.32
C LEU A 223 -33.11 -3.34 -25.77
N ASP A 224 -32.00 -2.65 -25.97
CA ASP A 224 -31.32 -2.54 -27.27
C ASP A 224 -30.48 -3.78 -27.56
N VAL A 225 -31.15 -4.89 -27.89
CA VAL A 225 -30.50 -6.19 -28.13
C VAL A 225 -29.60 -6.18 -29.37
N GLU A 226 -29.93 -5.36 -30.37
CA GLU A 226 -29.20 -5.28 -31.64
C GLU A 226 -27.81 -4.66 -31.45
N LYS A 227 -27.67 -3.68 -30.56
CA LYS A 227 -26.39 -3.05 -30.21
C LYS A 227 -25.32 -4.05 -29.76
N VAL A 228 -25.72 -5.16 -29.16
CA VAL A 228 -24.82 -6.22 -28.67
C VAL A 228 -24.88 -7.51 -29.48
N GLY A 229 -25.48 -7.46 -30.67
CA GLY A 229 -25.59 -8.60 -31.59
C GLY A 229 -26.51 -9.72 -31.11
N MET A 230 -27.46 -9.42 -30.22
CA MET A 230 -28.43 -10.38 -29.68
C MET A 230 -29.83 -10.16 -30.27
N THR A 231 -30.69 -11.16 -30.09
CA THR A 231 -32.06 -11.21 -30.62
C THR A 231 -33.07 -11.27 -29.49
N HIS A 232 -34.26 -10.71 -29.72
CA HIS A 232 -35.42 -10.93 -28.87
C HIS A 232 -35.93 -12.36 -29.08
N GLU A 233 -35.67 -13.24 -28.13
CA GLU A 233 -36.08 -14.64 -28.20
C GLU A 233 -36.85 -15.03 -26.95
N LYS A 234 -37.84 -15.91 -27.14
CA LYS A 234 -38.61 -16.49 -26.06
C LYS A 234 -38.31 -17.99 -26.00
N ILE A 235 -37.64 -18.41 -24.94
CA ILE A 235 -37.27 -19.80 -24.70
C ILE A 235 -38.30 -20.50 -23.81
N ILE A 236 -38.26 -21.82 -23.69
CA ILE A 236 -39.11 -22.56 -22.74
C ILE A 236 -38.67 -22.31 -21.29
N PRO A 237 -39.55 -22.46 -20.27
CA PRO A 237 -39.16 -22.26 -18.88
C PRO A 237 -38.26 -23.39 -18.35
N ILE A 238 -37.29 -23.03 -17.49
CA ILE A 238 -36.43 -24.00 -16.78
C ILE A 238 -37.27 -24.75 -15.73
N PRO A 239 -37.10 -26.08 -15.57
CA PRO A 239 -37.73 -26.83 -14.48
C PRO A 239 -37.39 -26.23 -13.11
N ARG A 240 -38.35 -26.25 -12.18
CA ARG A 240 -38.18 -25.62 -10.86
C ARG A 240 -36.98 -26.17 -10.08
N GLU A 241 -36.68 -27.45 -10.24
CA GLU A 241 -35.57 -28.12 -9.57
C GLU A 241 -34.18 -27.67 -10.06
N ASN A 242 -34.11 -27.01 -11.22
CA ASN A 242 -32.87 -26.50 -11.85
C ASN A 242 -32.80 -24.97 -11.90
N SER A 243 -33.57 -24.27 -11.06
CA SER A 243 -33.68 -22.80 -11.08
C SER A 243 -33.45 -22.14 -9.71
N GLU A 244 -32.82 -22.84 -8.77
CA GLU A 244 -32.52 -22.28 -7.45
C GLU A 244 -31.48 -21.15 -7.56
N SER A 245 -30.40 -21.35 -8.32
CA SER A 245 -29.42 -20.28 -8.56
C SER A 245 -30.03 -19.12 -9.35
N LEU A 246 -30.89 -19.40 -10.34
CA LEU A 246 -31.59 -18.36 -11.12
C LEU A 246 -32.46 -17.45 -10.24
N ARG A 247 -33.18 -18.03 -9.27
CA ARG A 247 -34.03 -17.29 -8.32
C ARG A 247 -33.24 -16.44 -7.33
N LYS A 248 -31.98 -16.79 -7.05
CA LYS A 248 -31.07 -15.99 -6.21
C LYS A 248 -30.37 -14.90 -7.01
N LEU A 249 -30.21 -15.09 -8.32
CA LEU A 249 -29.55 -14.17 -9.24
C LEU A 249 -30.42 -12.94 -9.53
N ASP A 250 -31.72 -13.14 -9.69
CA ASP A 250 -32.71 -12.10 -9.98
C ASP A 250 -32.66 -10.90 -8.98
N PRO A 251 -32.80 -11.10 -7.65
CA PRO A 251 -32.73 -10.00 -6.69
C PRO A 251 -31.34 -9.39 -6.52
N LEU A 252 -30.28 -10.06 -6.96
CA LEU A 252 -28.91 -9.52 -6.94
C LEU A 252 -28.60 -8.62 -8.13
N TRP A 253 -29.38 -8.73 -9.21
CA TRP A 253 -29.19 -7.95 -10.43
C TRP A 253 -30.06 -6.68 -10.46
N GLU A 254 -31.24 -6.71 -9.83
CA GLU A 254 -32.12 -5.53 -9.72
C GLU A 254 -31.76 -4.55 -8.57
N SER A 255 -30.87 -4.92 -7.65
CA SER A 255 -30.49 -4.12 -6.46
C SER A 255 -29.30 -3.20 -6.69
#